data_AF-A0A7T5R2K1-F1
#
_entry.id   AF-A0A7T5R2K1-F1
#
_cell.length_a   1.000
_cell.length_b   1.000
_cell.length_c   1.000
_cell.angle_alpha   90.00
_cell.angle_beta   90.00
_cell.angle_gamma   90.00
#
_symmetry.space_group_name_H-M   'P 1'
#
loop_
_entity.id
_entity.type
_entity.pdbx_description
1 polymer ?
#
loop_
_entity_poly.entity_id
_entity_poly.type
_entity_poly.pdbx_seq_one_letter_code
_entity_poly.pdbx_strand_id
1 'polypeptide(L)'
;MEHSGEEDPPALSLREQWIGHKKAREQLLSNAIQTVDGWIAGITDADIGHIGSLFQQEVGLSGCRHEINIHHPNRAEYVSFSYRHSAGFANHIIYGPSAEEDLSKLFSSKVHEATHALQKMRSAALHASPFNPNTQIVICPGDWVILEERCEQDAYVKQALFNSLLAKHLPEVRRMTDNDPLSVKTFERIRLDAANIHDTVIEAARQALAKSFYWDNPKAEHRFQHHYHDYALKNYEAGMKLRSDNGESDLIFVRLEEEDILAIGDSCGPNSFGNGRLLPEFAAKPKLTKAAQDKLDKIRGDLKLGDEEKLPTLGDILSRLGLTRRQFIEASYTRPLLPQRNAAPLLQP
;
A
#
# COMPACT_ATOMS: atom_id res chain seq x y z
N MET A 1 29.13 -22.36 -62.92
CA MET A 1 28.77 -22.39 -61.49
C MET A 1 28.86 -20.96 -61.00
N GLU A 2 27.74 -20.25 -61.02
CA GLU A 2 27.64 -18.93 -60.41
C GLU A 2 27.46 -19.12 -58.90
N HIS A 3 28.43 -18.68 -58.12
CA HIS A 3 28.28 -18.53 -56.67
C HIS A 3 27.48 -17.25 -56.43
N SER A 4 26.19 -17.41 -56.09
CA SER A 4 25.40 -16.34 -55.49
C SER A 4 26.03 -15.99 -54.15
N GLY A 5 26.67 -14.82 -54.07
CA GLY A 5 27.11 -14.25 -52.81
C GLY A 5 25.88 -13.91 -51.98
N GLU A 6 25.63 -14.68 -50.92
CA GLU A 6 24.80 -14.23 -49.82
C GLU A 6 25.56 -13.07 -49.15
N GLU A 7 25.15 -11.84 -49.43
CA GLU A 7 25.56 -10.69 -48.64
C GLU A 7 24.98 -10.88 -47.23
N ASP A 8 25.86 -11.02 -46.25
CA ASP A 8 25.48 -11.03 -44.84
C ASP A 8 24.63 -9.78 -44.55
N PRO A 9 23.46 -9.93 -43.90
CA PRO A 9 22.63 -8.78 -43.60
C PRO A 9 23.42 -7.77 -42.75
N PRO A 10 23.29 -6.47 -43.04
CA PRO A 10 24.08 -5.46 -42.35
C PRO A 10 23.85 -5.54 -40.84
N ALA A 11 24.95 -5.62 -40.08
CA ALA A 11 24.91 -5.67 -38.63
C ALA A 11 24.14 -4.45 -38.10
N LEU A 12 23.08 -4.70 -37.33
CA LEU A 12 22.30 -3.66 -36.67
C LEU A 12 23.23 -2.75 -35.86
N SER A 13 22.98 -1.44 -35.90
CA SER A 13 23.71 -0.50 -35.06
C SER A 13 23.51 -0.83 -33.57
N LEU A 14 24.47 -0.46 -32.71
CA LEU A 14 24.35 -0.65 -31.25
C LEU A 14 23.06 -0.05 -30.68
N ARG A 15 22.57 1.05 -31.28
CA ARG A 15 21.31 1.69 -30.90
C ARG A 15 20.11 0.81 -31.23
N GLU A 16 20.08 0.17 -32.40
CA GLU A 16 19.01 -0.73 -32.80
C GLU A 16 19.02 -2.02 -31.97
N GLN A 17 20.20 -2.56 -31.68
CA GLN A 17 20.35 -3.69 -30.75
C GLN A 17 19.82 -3.35 -29.35
N TRP A 18 20.16 -2.16 -28.83
CA TRP A 18 19.67 -1.69 -27.53
C TRP A 18 18.14 -1.52 -27.50
N ILE A 19 17.55 -0.92 -28.54
CA ILE A 19 16.10 -0.77 -28.68
C ILE A 19 15.42 -2.15 -28.75
N GLY A 20 15.99 -3.08 -29.51
CA GLY A 20 15.50 -4.45 -29.62
C GLY A 20 15.51 -5.18 -28.28
N HIS A 21 16.61 -5.10 -27.53
CA HIS A 21 16.74 -5.69 -26.20
C HIS A 21 15.73 -5.09 -25.21
N LYS A 22 15.56 -3.77 -25.19
CA LYS A 22 14.55 -3.10 -24.33
C LYS A 22 13.14 -3.60 -24.63
N LYS A 23 12.73 -3.64 -25.90
CA LYS A 23 11.40 -4.12 -26.31
C LYS A 23 11.18 -5.59 -25.94
N ALA A 24 12.19 -6.43 -26.11
CA ALA A 24 12.11 -7.84 -25.75
C ALA A 24 11.85 -8.03 -24.24
N ARG A 25 12.54 -7.26 -23.39
CA ARG A 25 12.31 -7.30 -21.93
C ARG A 25 10.94 -6.76 -21.54
N GLU A 26 10.50 -5.65 -22.13
CA GLU A 26 9.15 -5.12 -21.90
C GLU A 26 8.08 -6.16 -22.27
N GLN A 27 8.26 -6.91 -23.36
CA GLN A 27 7.35 -7.98 -23.76
C GLN A 27 7.37 -9.17 -22.78
N LEU A 28 8.54 -9.58 -22.30
CA LEU A 28 8.67 -10.65 -21.30
C LEU A 28 7.95 -10.29 -19.99
N LEU A 29 8.16 -9.06 -19.50
CA LEU A 29 7.45 -8.54 -18.33
C LEU A 29 5.94 -8.49 -18.55
N SER A 30 5.50 -8.03 -19.72
CA SER A 30 4.08 -8.00 -20.06
C SER A 30 3.46 -9.41 -20.04
N ASN A 31 4.14 -10.40 -20.60
CA ASN A 31 3.69 -11.79 -20.60
C ASN A 31 3.63 -12.38 -19.18
N ALA A 32 4.63 -12.08 -18.34
CA ALA A 32 4.66 -12.52 -16.94
C ALA A 32 3.48 -11.94 -16.15
N ILE A 33 3.22 -10.64 -16.32
CA ILE A 33 2.10 -9.94 -15.67
C ILE A 33 0.76 -10.54 -16.14
N GLN A 34 0.58 -10.76 -17.44
CA GLN A 34 -0.64 -11.37 -17.99
C GLN A 34 -0.87 -12.79 -17.47
N THR A 35 0.20 -13.58 -17.32
CA THR A 35 0.12 -14.94 -16.76
C THR A 35 -0.38 -14.91 -15.32
N VAL A 36 0.21 -14.02 -14.51
CA VAL A 36 -0.21 -13.81 -13.12
C VAL A 36 -1.63 -13.28 -13.04
N ASP A 37 -2.04 -12.39 -13.94
CA ASP A 37 -3.43 -11.93 -14.03
C ASP A 37 -4.40 -13.08 -14.32
N GLY A 38 -4.03 -14.02 -15.18
CA GLY A 38 -4.80 -15.24 -15.40
C GLY A 38 -4.92 -16.10 -14.14
N TRP A 39 -3.84 -16.21 -13.35
CA TRP A 39 -3.88 -16.93 -12.07
C TRP A 39 -4.79 -16.24 -11.06
N ILE A 40 -4.67 -14.91 -10.89
CA ILE A 40 -5.50 -14.13 -9.99
C ILE A 40 -6.97 -14.28 -10.39
N ALA A 41 -7.33 -14.12 -11.66
CA ALA A 41 -8.71 -14.23 -12.15
C ALA A 41 -9.36 -15.57 -11.75
N GLY A 42 -8.58 -16.65 -11.82
CA GLY A 42 -9.01 -18.01 -11.52
C GLY A 42 -9.09 -18.36 -10.03
N ILE A 43 -8.66 -17.48 -9.12
CA ILE A 43 -8.74 -17.74 -7.68
C ILE A 43 -10.20 -17.73 -7.21
N THR A 44 -10.61 -18.87 -6.64
CA THR A 44 -11.91 -19.04 -5.99
C THR A 44 -11.73 -19.58 -4.58
N ASP A 45 -12.70 -19.30 -3.73
CA ASP A 45 -12.77 -19.84 -2.38
C ASP A 45 -14.22 -20.18 -2.01
N ALA A 46 -14.38 -21.21 -1.17
CA ALA A 46 -15.71 -21.74 -0.84
C ALA A 46 -16.55 -20.73 -0.02
N ASP A 47 -15.91 -19.92 0.82
CA ASP A 47 -16.61 -19.02 1.75
C ASP A 47 -16.87 -17.63 1.15
N ILE A 48 -16.03 -17.21 0.20
CA ILE A 48 -16.01 -15.84 -0.38
C ILE A 48 -16.22 -15.81 -1.90
N GLY A 49 -16.36 -16.98 -2.55
CA GLY A 49 -16.70 -17.11 -3.97
C GLY A 49 -15.55 -16.78 -4.92
N HIS A 50 -15.85 -16.11 -6.03
CA HIS A 50 -14.90 -15.74 -7.10
C HIS A 50 -14.04 -14.52 -6.72
N ILE A 51 -13.37 -14.58 -5.56
CA ILE A 51 -12.60 -13.45 -5.02
C ILE A 51 -11.52 -12.93 -5.97
N GLY A 52 -10.91 -13.80 -6.77
CA GLY A 52 -9.89 -13.42 -7.74
C GLY A 52 -10.39 -12.45 -8.81
N SER A 53 -11.53 -12.79 -9.43
CA SER A 53 -12.17 -11.95 -10.43
C SER A 53 -12.72 -10.64 -9.83
N LEU A 54 -13.30 -10.70 -8.62
CA LEU A 54 -13.77 -9.50 -7.90
C LEU A 54 -12.61 -8.56 -7.60
N PHE A 55 -11.48 -9.08 -7.10
CA PHE A 55 -10.29 -8.28 -6.84
C PHE A 55 -9.79 -7.57 -8.10
N GLN A 56 -9.70 -8.25 -9.23
CA GLN A 56 -9.29 -7.61 -10.49
C GLN A 56 -10.28 -6.55 -10.97
N GLN A 57 -11.58 -6.80 -10.82
CA GLN A 57 -12.60 -5.80 -11.14
C GLN A 57 -12.42 -4.54 -10.28
N GLU A 58 -12.26 -4.70 -8.98
CA GLU A 58 -12.06 -3.59 -8.04
C GLU A 58 -10.77 -2.82 -8.34
N VAL A 59 -9.67 -3.51 -8.66
CA VAL A 59 -8.41 -2.88 -9.08
C VAL A 59 -8.61 -2.13 -10.39
N GLY A 60 -9.37 -2.68 -11.34
CA GLY A 60 -9.71 -1.97 -12.58
C GLY A 60 -10.53 -0.70 -12.33
N LEU A 61 -11.53 -0.77 -11.44
CA LEU A 61 -12.37 0.37 -11.06
C LEU A 61 -11.61 1.43 -10.25
N SER A 62 -10.53 1.06 -9.57
CA SER A 62 -9.65 2.00 -8.86
C SER A 62 -8.89 2.95 -9.79
N GLY A 63 -8.88 2.67 -11.09
CA GLY A 63 -8.05 3.41 -12.05
C GLY A 63 -6.54 3.18 -11.87
N CYS A 64 -6.16 2.11 -11.17
CA CYS A 64 -4.76 1.77 -10.94
C CYS A 64 -4.04 1.50 -12.28
N ARG A 65 -2.96 2.25 -12.54
CA ARG A 65 -2.13 2.07 -13.74
C ARG A 65 -1.02 1.06 -13.46
N HIS A 66 -0.82 0.14 -14.40
CA HIS A 66 0.25 -0.86 -14.35
C HIS A 66 1.34 -0.46 -15.33
N GLU A 67 2.53 -0.14 -14.82
CA GLU A 67 3.64 0.38 -15.62
C GLU A 67 4.82 -0.60 -15.61
N ILE A 68 5.49 -0.76 -16.75
CA ILE A 68 6.72 -1.55 -16.86
C ILE A 68 7.91 -0.59 -16.88
N ASN A 69 8.86 -0.80 -15.98
CA ASN A 69 10.10 -0.04 -15.96
C ASN A 69 11.29 -0.99 -15.79
N ILE A 70 12.00 -1.24 -16.89
CA ILE A 70 13.14 -2.17 -16.93
C ILE A 70 14.38 -1.72 -16.13
N HIS A 71 14.34 -0.54 -15.51
CA HIS A 71 15.37 -0.02 -14.62
C HIS A 71 14.92 0.01 -13.15
N HIS A 72 13.67 -0.37 -12.88
CA HIS A 72 13.14 -0.39 -11.54
C HIS A 72 13.72 -1.56 -10.73
N PRO A 73 14.24 -1.33 -9.52
CA PRO A 73 14.93 -2.38 -8.76
C PRO A 73 13.98 -3.42 -8.18
N ASN A 74 12.74 -3.04 -7.90
CA ASN A 74 11.76 -3.92 -7.25
C ASN A 74 10.92 -4.66 -8.29
N ARG A 75 10.47 -5.85 -7.90
CA ARG A 75 9.57 -6.71 -8.70
C ARG A 75 8.26 -6.01 -9.02
N ALA A 76 7.61 -5.48 -7.99
CA ALA A 76 6.45 -4.61 -8.06
C ALA A 76 6.60 -3.57 -6.94
N GLU A 77 6.11 -2.36 -7.15
CA GLU A 77 6.05 -1.32 -6.13
C GLU A 77 4.82 -0.47 -6.39
N TYR A 78 4.00 -0.28 -5.35
CA TYR A 78 2.92 0.68 -5.36
C TYR A 78 3.43 2.10 -5.16
N VAL A 79 2.98 3.01 -6.01
CA VAL A 79 3.27 4.44 -5.93
C VAL A 79 1.95 5.17 -5.85
N SER A 80 1.76 5.99 -4.81
CA SER A 80 0.54 6.78 -4.55
C SER A 80 0.73 8.29 -4.68
N PHE A 81 1.86 8.81 -4.19
CA PHE A 81 2.17 10.24 -4.22
C PHE A 81 3.61 10.41 -4.70
N SER A 82 3.83 11.32 -5.66
CA SER A 82 5.17 11.66 -6.15
C SER A 82 5.39 13.16 -6.10
N TYR A 83 6.01 13.63 -5.02
CA TYR A 83 6.36 15.05 -4.88
C TYR A 83 7.45 15.51 -5.85
N ARG A 84 8.23 14.59 -6.47
CA ARG A 84 9.25 14.94 -7.47
C ARG A 84 8.69 15.63 -8.72
N HIS A 85 7.38 15.49 -8.96
CA HIS A 85 6.74 16.01 -10.16
C HIS A 85 5.65 17.04 -9.89
N SER A 86 5.47 17.48 -8.62
CA SER A 86 4.33 18.31 -8.20
C SER A 86 2.98 17.77 -8.70
N ALA A 87 2.93 16.48 -9.01
CA ALA A 87 1.76 15.79 -9.50
C ALA A 87 0.95 15.37 -8.28
N GLY A 88 -0.38 15.44 -8.39
CA GLY A 88 -1.28 14.97 -7.35
C GLY A 88 -1.15 13.47 -7.08
N PHE A 89 -2.18 12.89 -6.47
CA PHE A 89 -2.27 11.45 -6.30
C PHE A 89 -2.12 10.71 -7.64
N ALA A 90 -1.28 9.67 -7.65
CA ALA A 90 -1.05 8.76 -8.77
C ALA A 90 -1.28 7.34 -8.26
N ASN A 91 -2.23 6.59 -8.79
CA ASN A 91 -2.53 5.22 -8.35
C ASN A 91 -1.81 4.18 -9.23
N HIS A 92 -0.53 3.88 -8.99
CA HIS A 92 0.26 3.09 -9.95
C HIS A 92 0.97 1.91 -9.29
N ILE A 93 1.15 0.82 -10.04
CA ILE A 93 2.09 -0.25 -9.72
C ILE A 93 3.15 -0.30 -10.81
N ILE A 94 4.42 -0.18 -10.40
CA ILE A 94 5.57 -0.25 -11.29
C ILE A 94 6.19 -1.64 -11.19
N TYR A 95 6.34 -2.33 -12.32
CA TYR A 95 6.98 -3.63 -12.42
C TYR A 95 8.40 -3.50 -12.96
N GLY A 96 9.36 -4.04 -12.21
CA GLY A 96 10.76 -4.10 -12.58
C GLY A 96 11.21 -5.48 -13.07
N PRO A 97 12.45 -5.62 -13.56
CA PRO A 97 12.92 -6.84 -14.20
C PRO A 97 12.91 -8.09 -13.33
N SER A 98 13.00 -7.96 -12.00
CA SER A 98 12.90 -9.10 -11.07
C SER A 98 11.52 -9.76 -11.04
N ALA A 99 10.53 -9.21 -11.77
CA ALA A 99 9.26 -9.86 -12.06
C ALA A 99 9.36 -11.02 -13.06
N GLU A 100 10.39 -11.03 -13.92
CA GLU A 100 10.61 -12.09 -14.91
C GLU A 100 11.12 -13.39 -14.26
N GLU A 101 11.75 -13.29 -13.09
CA GLU A 101 12.53 -14.38 -12.49
C GLU A 101 11.67 -15.44 -11.80
N ASP A 102 10.50 -15.07 -11.28
CA ASP A 102 9.67 -15.94 -10.44
C ASP A 102 8.20 -15.47 -10.45
N LEU A 103 7.36 -16.16 -11.23
CA LEU A 103 5.95 -15.83 -11.41
C LEU A 103 5.15 -15.94 -10.11
N SER A 104 5.49 -16.87 -9.22
CA SER A 104 4.82 -17.04 -7.93
C SER A 104 5.13 -15.87 -7.00
N LYS A 105 6.38 -15.39 -7.01
CA LYS A 105 6.72 -14.16 -6.27
C LYS A 105 6.11 -12.91 -6.90
N LEU A 106 6.00 -12.86 -8.24
CA LEU A 106 5.29 -11.78 -8.92
C LEU A 106 3.81 -11.76 -8.54
N PHE A 107 3.15 -12.91 -8.49
CA PHE A 107 1.79 -13.03 -7.98
C PHE A 107 1.67 -12.44 -6.57
N SER A 108 2.53 -12.88 -5.65
CA SER A 108 2.53 -12.41 -4.26
C SER A 108 2.70 -10.89 -4.17
N SER A 109 3.74 -10.34 -4.81
CA SER A 109 3.98 -8.90 -4.83
C SER A 109 2.85 -8.13 -5.51
N LYS A 110 2.31 -8.63 -6.63
CA LYS A 110 1.22 -7.96 -7.34
C LYS A 110 -0.05 -7.86 -6.48
N VAL A 111 -0.43 -8.92 -5.77
CA VAL A 111 -1.58 -8.88 -4.86
C VAL A 111 -1.36 -7.88 -3.73
N HIS A 112 -0.15 -7.87 -3.15
CA HIS A 112 0.23 -6.93 -2.10
C HIS A 112 0.10 -5.46 -2.56
N GLU A 113 0.79 -5.10 -3.65
CA GLU A 113 0.79 -3.72 -4.16
C GLU A 113 -0.61 -3.29 -4.65
N ALA A 114 -1.37 -4.20 -5.28
CA ALA A 114 -2.74 -3.90 -5.69
C ALA A 114 -3.69 -3.74 -4.50
N THR A 115 -3.42 -4.38 -3.36
CA THR A 115 -4.16 -4.13 -2.13
C THR A 115 -3.95 -2.69 -1.66
N HIS A 116 -2.72 -2.15 -1.73
CA HIS A 116 -2.48 -0.73 -1.42
C HIS A 116 -3.21 0.23 -2.36
N ALA A 117 -3.30 -0.09 -3.65
CA ALA A 117 -4.10 0.69 -4.60
C ALA A 117 -5.58 0.75 -4.17
N LEU A 118 -6.16 -0.38 -3.75
CA LEU A 118 -7.53 -0.45 -3.25
C LEU A 118 -7.70 0.31 -1.92
N GLN A 119 -6.77 0.15 -0.99
CA GLN A 119 -6.79 0.89 0.29
C GLN A 119 -6.86 2.40 0.04
N LYS A 120 -6.02 2.94 -0.87
CA LYS A 120 -6.06 4.36 -1.24
C LYS A 120 -7.40 4.78 -1.86
N MET A 121 -8.14 3.90 -2.52
CA MET A 121 -9.47 4.24 -3.03
C MET A 121 -10.56 4.26 -1.97
N ARG A 122 -10.37 3.52 -0.89
CA ARG A 122 -11.40 3.28 0.12
C ARG A 122 -11.25 4.20 1.33
N SER A 123 -10.02 4.51 1.73
CA SER A 123 -9.75 5.32 2.92
C SER A 123 -9.41 6.78 2.57
N ALA A 124 -10.27 7.70 2.96
CA ALA A 124 -10.04 9.14 2.83
C ALA A 124 -8.84 9.62 3.68
N ALA A 125 -8.60 9.01 4.83
CA ALA A 125 -7.44 9.33 5.68
C ALA A 125 -6.10 9.13 4.96
N LEU A 126 -6.01 8.16 4.06
CA LEU A 126 -4.82 7.94 3.26
C LEU A 126 -4.51 9.07 2.26
N HIS A 127 -5.50 9.92 1.98
CA HIS A 127 -5.36 11.13 1.15
C HIS A 127 -5.03 12.37 1.96
N ALA A 128 -5.25 12.37 3.27
CA ALA A 128 -4.68 13.35 4.20
C ALA A 128 -3.19 13.03 4.51
N SER A 129 -2.47 12.49 3.53
CA SER A 129 -1.05 12.16 3.62
C SER A 129 -0.20 13.44 3.66
N PRO A 130 0.93 13.45 4.39
CA PRO A 130 1.90 14.54 4.30
C PRO A 130 2.44 14.73 2.88
N PHE A 131 2.31 13.71 2.00
CA PHE A 131 2.74 13.75 0.60
C PHE A 131 1.67 14.23 -0.40
N ASN A 132 0.47 14.62 0.04
CA ASN A 132 -0.57 15.08 -0.88
C ASN A 132 -0.62 16.61 -1.01
N PRO A 133 -0.02 17.23 -2.06
CA PRO A 133 -0.05 18.70 -2.21
C PRO A 133 -1.45 19.27 -2.47
N ASN A 134 -2.45 18.42 -2.77
CA ASN A 134 -3.81 18.85 -3.10
C ASN A 134 -4.73 19.00 -1.87
N THR A 135 -4.17 19.03 -0.66
CA THR A 135 -4.95 19.25 0.55
C THR A 135 -4.12 19.94 1.62
N GLN A 136 -4.73 20.83 2.41
CA GLN A 136 -4.15 21.37 3.63
C GLN A 136 -4.40 20.47 4.85
N ILE A 137 -5.27 19.47 4.72
CA ILE A 137 -5.60 18.51 5.78
C ILE A 137 -4.54 17.41 5.79
N VAL A 138 -3.89 17.22 6.95
CA VAL A 138 -2.81 16.25 7.14
C VAL A 138 -3.09 15.42 8.41
N ILE A 139 -3.02 14.10 8.31
CA ILE A 139 -3.10 13.20 9.48
C ILE A 139 -1.93 13.48 10.42
N CYS A 140 -2.17 13.55 11.73
CA CYS A 140 -1.13 13.78 12.72
C CYS A 140 -0.07 12.66 12.72
N PRO A 141 1.18 12.91 13.17
CA PRO A 141 2.26 11.95 13.02
C PRO A 141 2.04 10.65 13.81
N GLY A 142 1.40 10.72 14.99
CA GLY A 142 1.08 9.52 15.78
C GLY A 142 0.12 8.59 15.04
N ASP A 143 -0.95 9.15 14.48
CA ASP A 143 -1.95 8.39 13.74
C ASP A 143 -1.46 7.98 12.35
N TRP A 144 -0.53 8.72 11.74
CA TRP A 144 0.14 8.29 10.51
C TRP A 144 0.86 6.95 10.70
N VAL A 145 1.51 6.73 11.85
CA VAL A 145 2.14 5.43 12.15
C VAL A 145 1.10 4.32 12.23
N ILE A 146 -0.06 4.58 12.84
CA ILE A 146 -1.17 3.60 12.88
C ILE A 146 -1.61 3.27 11.45
N LEU A 147 -1.87 4.29 10.65
CA LEU A 147 -2.41 4.14 9.31
C LEU A 147 -1.46 3.37 8.38
N GLU A 148 -0.14 3.64 8.42
CA GLU A 148 0.84 2.88 7.65
C GLU A 148 0.97 1.42 8.14
N GLU A 149 0.99 1.20 9.46
CA GLU A 149 1.02 -0.18 10.01
C GLU A 149 -0.22 -0.98 9.58
N ARG A 150 -1.41 -0.37 9.61
CA ARG A 150 -2.66 -1.04 9.22
C ARG A 150 -2.69 -1.31 7.72
N CYS A 151 -2.19 -0.40 6.87
CA CYS A 151 -2.10 -0.67 5.43
C CYS A 151 -1.27 -1.94 5.15
N GLU A 152 -0.11 -2.05 5.78
CA GLU A 152 0.80 -3.20 5.61
C GLU A 152 0.23 -4.48 6.21
N GLN A 153 -0.38 -4.42 7.40
CA GLN A 153 -1.06 -5.56 8.01
C GLN A 153 -2.13 -6.13 7.08
N ASP A 154 -3.02 -5.28 6.55
CA ASP A 154 -4.06 -5.71 5.63
C ASP A 154 -3.47 -6.26 4.32
N ALA A 155 -2.48 -5.58 3.73
CA ALA A 155 -1.83 -6.03 2.49
C ALA A 155 -1.19 -7.42 2.63
N TYR A 156 -0.49 -7.69 3.75
CA TYR A 156 0.06 -9.03 4.01
C TYR A 156 -1.02 -10.08 4.29
N VAL A 157 -2.13 -9.72 4.94
CA VAL A 157 -3.26 -10.64 5.13
C VAL A 157 -3.87 -11.03 3.79
N LYS A 158 -4.12 -10.07 2.89
CA LYS A 158 -4.65 -10.36 1.55
C LYS A 158 -3.65 -11.15 0.70
N GLN A 159 -2.36 -10.78 0.74
CA GLN A 159 -1.30 -11.54 0.11
C GLN A 159 -1.30 -13.01 0.58
N ALA A 160 -1.33 -13.25 1.89
CA ALA A 160 -1.32 -14.60 2.45
C ALA A 160 -2.59 -15.39 2.10
N LEU A 161 -3.76 -14.74 2.12
CA LEU A 161 -5.03 -15.33 1.66
C LEU A 161 -4.89 -15.79 0.20
N PHE A 162 -4.54 -14.91 -0.73
CA PHE A 162 -4.41 -15.24 -2.15
C PHE A 162 -3.32 -16.29 -2.39
N ASN A 163 -2.17 -16.18 -1.73
CA ASN A 163 -1.10 -17.18 -1.83
C ASN A 163 -1.55 -18.55 -1.33
N SER A 164 -2.36 -18.62 -0.26
CA SER A 164 -2.89 -19.89 0.26
C SER A 164 -3.85 -20.55 -0.74
N LEU A 165 -4.63 -19.75 -1.47
CA LEU A 165 -5.53 -20.24 -2.51
C LEU A 165 -4.75 -20.70 -3.74
N LEU A 166 -3.75 -19.94 -4.17
CA LEU A 166 -2.86 -20.34 -5.27
C LEU A 166 -2.09 -21.61 -4.92
N ALA A 167 -1.67 -21.80 -3.66
CA ALA A 167 -0.93 -22.96 -3.20
C ALA A 167 -1.71 -24.29 -3.32
N LYS A 168 -3.03 -24.25 -3.54
CA LYS A 168 -3.83 -25.44 -3.89
C LYS A 168 -3.47 -25.98 -5.27
N HIS A 169 -3.02 -25.12 -6.18
CA HIS A 169 -2.65 -25.44 -7.56
C HIS A 169 -1.13 -25.44 -7.78
N LEU A 170 -0.39 -24.61 -7.03
CA LEU A 170 1.07 -24.47 -7.10
C LEU A 170 1.69 -24.69 -5.70
N PRO A 171 1.91 -25.94 -5.26
CA PRO A 171 2.34 -26.24 -3.90
C PRO A 171 3.67 -25.58 -3.47
N GLU A 172 4.54 -25.23 -4.41
CA GLU A 172 5.80 -24.53 -4.19
C GLU A 172 5.63 -23.15 -3.53
N VAL A 173 4.47 -22.50 -3.71
CA VAL A 173 4.12 -21.22 -3.07
C VAL A 173 4.24 -21.31 -1.54
N ARG A 174 3.99 -22.49 -0.94
CA ARG A 174 4.14 -22.69 0.51
C ARG A 174 5.56 -22.48 1.02
N ARG A 175 6.57 -22.90 0.26
CA ARG A 175 7.99 -22.74 0.64
C ARG A 175 8.48 -21.34 0.32
N MET A 176 8.01 -20.77 -0.78
CA MET A 176 8.36 -19.42 -1.21
C MET A 176 8.00 -18.36 -0.16
N THR A 177 6.86 -18.50 0.50
CA THR A 177 6.34 -17.52 1.48
C THR A 177 6.87 -17.72 2.91
N ASP A 178 7.79 -18.67 3.14
CA ASP A 178 8.29 -18.98 4.50
C ASP A 178 8.96 -17.77 5.16
N ASN A 179 9.48 -16.83 4.37
CA ASN A 179 10.12 -15.60 4.85
C ASN A 179 9.17 -14.38 4.87
N ASP A 180 7.97 -14.48 4.31
CA ASP A 180 7.01 -13.38 4.34
C ASP A 180 6.59 -13.06 5.80
N PRO A 181 6.13 -11.82 6.09
CA PRO A 181 5.59 -11.45 7.39
C PRO A 181 4.45 -12.37 7.85
N LEU A 182 3.65 -12.83 6.89
CA LEU A 182 2.61 -13.83 7.08
C LEU A 182 2.72 -14.91 5.99
N SER A 183 3.25 -16.08 6.36
CA SER A 183 3.43 -17.20 5.42
C SER A 183 2.11 -17.90 5.11
N VAL A 184 2.06 -18.63 3.97
CA VAL A 184 0.92 -19.49 3.63
C VAL A 184 0.67 -20.53 4.72
N LYS A 185 1.73 -21.16 5.26
CA LYS A 185 1.58 -22.18 6.31
C LYS A 185 0.94 -21.60 7.57
N THR A 186 1.32 -20.38 7.95
CA THR A 186 0.72 -19.67 9.09
C THR A 186 -0.75 -19.37 8.83
N PHE A 187 -1.08 -18.84 7.64
CA PHE A 187 -2.45 -18.51 7.28
C PHE A 187 -3.35 -19.75 7.20
N GLU A 188 -2.89 -20.84 6.57
CA GLU A 188 -3.61 -22.12 6.49
C GLU A 188 -3.88 -22.69 7.88
N ARG A 189 -2.90 -22.62 8.80
CA ARG A 189 -3.10 -23.03 10.20
C ARG A 189 -4.19 -22.19 10.89
N ILE A 190 -4.10 -20.86 10.79
CA ILE A 190 -5.11 -19.96 11.38
C ILE A 190 -6.50 -20.31 10.82
N ARG A 191 -6.60 -20.56 9.52
CA ARG A 191 -7.86 -20.92 8.87
C ARG A 191 -8.45 -22.24 9.36
N LEU A 192 -7.60 -23.22 9.71
CA LEU A 192 -8.06 -24.49 10.28
C LEU A 192 -8.60 -24.32 11.71
N ASP A 193 -8.05 -23.37 12.47
CA ASP A 193 -8.43 -23.13 13.86
C ASP A 193 -9.62 -22.15 13.99
N ALA A 194 -9.83 -21.30 12.99
CA ALA A 194 -10.88 -20.29 12.97
C ALA A 194 -12.25 -20.86 12.57
N ALA A 195 -13.33 -20.28 13.11
CA ALA A 195 -14.70 -20.74 12.83
C ALA A 195 -15.18 -20.38 11.40
N ASN A 196 -14.66 -19.29 10.83
CA ASN A 196 -15.01 -18.81 9.50
C ASN A 196 -13.89 -17.94 8.92
N ILE A 197 -14.06 -17.50 7.67
CA ILE A 197 -13.07 -16.69 6.96
C ILE A 197 -12.88 -15.28 7.57
N HIS A 198 -13.90 -14.68 8.19
CA HIS A 198 -13.74 -13.38 8.87
C HIS A 198 -12.83 -13.52 10.09
N ASP A 199 -13.06 -14.53 10.92
CA ASP A 199 -12.21 -14.81 12.08
C ASP A 199 -10.78 -15.16 11.63
N THR A 200 -10.65 -15.85 10.49
CA THR A 200 -9.35 -16.16 9.89
C THR A 200 -8.57 -14.89 9.55
N VAL A 201 -9.17 -13.93 8.83
CA VAL A 201 -8.45 -12.71 8.43
C VAL A 201 -8.15 -11.79 9.60
N ILE A 202 -9.02 -11.74 10.61
CA ILE A 202 -8.80 -10.96 11.83
C ILE A 202 -7.61 -11.54 12.61
N GLU A 203 -7.59 -12.85 12.81
CA GLU A 203 -6.48 -13.51 13.51
C GLU A 203 -5.17 -13.44 12.72
N ALA A 204 -5.24 -13.54 11.39
CA ALA A 204 -4.12 -13.28 10.51
C ALA A 204 -3.58 -11.85 10.66
N ALA A 205 -4.45 -10.85 10.77
CA ALA A 205 -4.05 -9.46 11.00
C ALA A 205 -3.38 -9.25 12.35
N ARG A 206 -3.81 -9.95 13.41
CA ARG A 206 -3.13 -9.91 14.72
C ARG A 206 -1.70 -10.44 14.67
N GLN A 207 -1.45 -11.43 13.81
CA GLN A 207 -0.14 -12.05 13.64
C GLN A 207 0.70 -11.35 12.56
N ALA A 208 0.08 -10.55 11.69
CA ALA A 208 0.76 -9.79 10.66
C ALA A 208 1.78 -8.82 11.29
N LEU A 209 2.98 -8.80 10.71
CA LEU A 209 4.14 -7.99 11.14
C LEU A 209 4.78 -8.36 12.49
N ALA A 210 4.24 -9.35 13.22
CA ALA A 210 4.80 -9.79 14.51
C ALA A 210 6.15 -10.53 14.36
N LYS A 211 6.45 -11.02 13.16
CA LYS A 211 7.66 -11.77 12.83
C LYS A 211 8.92 -10.88 12.88
N SER A 212 10.05 -11.47 13.29
CA SER A 212 11.37 -10.83 13.23
C SER A 212 11.98 -10.93 11.84
N PHE A 213 12.73 -9.90 11.41
CA PHE A 213 13.59 -10.00 10.21
C PHE A 213 14.74 -10.99 10.41
N TYR A 214 15.10 -11.26 11.66
CA TYR A 214 16.09 -12.27 12.00
C TYR A 214 15.36 -13.56 12.31
N TRP A 215 15.10 -14.33 11.25
CA TRP A 215 14.33 -15.58 11.25
C TRP A 215 14.87 -16.60 12.27
N ASP A 216 16.18 -16.56 12.54
CA ASP A 216 16.88 -17.47 13.46
C ASP A 216 17.08 -16.89 14.88
N ASN A 217 16.65 -15.65 15.13
CA ASN A 217 16.85 -15.00 16.42
C ASN A 217 15.53 -14.40 16.96
N PRO A 218 14.75 -15.19 17.74
CA PRO A 218 13.51 -14.72 18.35
C PRO A 218 13.72 -13.63 19.41
N LYS A 219 14.97 -13.37 19.84
CA LYS A 219 15.33 -12.26 20.73
C LYS A 219 15.75 -11.00 19.97
N ALA A 220 15.91 -11.06 18.64
CA ALA A 220 16.23 -9.87 17.88
C ALA A 220 15.05 -8.90 17.90
N GLU A 221 15.31 -7.68 18.36
CA GLU A 221 14.27 -6.67 18.56
C GLU A 221 13.71 -6.13 17.23
N HIS A 222 14.38 -6.31 16.10
CA HIS A 222 13.90 -5.78 14.81
C HIS A 222 12.83 -6.68 14.19
N ARG A 223 11.58 -6.40 14.55
CA ARG A 223 10.37 -6.94 13.92
C ARG A 223 10.00 -6.15 12.67
N PHE A 224 9.22 -6.76 11.77
CA PHE A 224 8.61 -6.04 10.64
C PHE A 224 7.87 -4.80 11.12
N GLN A 225 7.11 -4.92 12.20
CA GLN A 225 6.41 -3.80 12.81
C GLN A 225 7.32 -2.58 13.09
N HIS A 226 8.50 -2.79 13.70
CA HIS A 226 9.41 -1.68 14.02
C HIS A 226 10.01 -1.04 12.76
N HIS A 227 10.29 -1.82 11.72
CA HIS A 227 10.73 -1.29 10.44
C HIS A 227 9.69 -0.34 9.84
N TYR A 228 8.42 -0.74 9.86
CA TYR A 228 7.32 0.09 9.35
C TYR A 228 7.09 1.34 10.21
N HIS A 229 7.27 1.27 11.52
CA HIS A 229 7.22 2.47 12.38
C HIS A 229 8.31 3.48 12.04
N ASP A 230 9.56 3.01 11.94
CA ASP A 230 10.71 3.86 11.62
C ASP A 230 10.56 4.47 10.22
N TYR A 231 10.09 3.67 9.26
CA TYR A 231 9.83 4.08 7.90
C TYR A 231 8.69 5.11 7.81
N ALA A 232 7.57 4.88 8.51
CA ALA A 232 6.44 5.80 8.57
C ALA A 232 6.87 7.17 9.11
N LEU A 233 7.62 7.22 10.22
CA LEU A 233 8.13 8.47 10.80
C LEU A 233 9.15 9.17 9.90
N LYS A 234 10.04 8.42 9.24
CA LYS A 234 10.99 8.97 8.27
C LYS A 234 10.27 9.59 7.07
N ASN A 235 9.27 8.90 6.54
CA ASN A 235 8.47 9.40 5.43
C ASN A 235 7.66 10.62 5.84
N TYR A 236 7.04 10.60 7.02
CA TYR A 236 6.30 11.74 7.54
C TYR A 236 7.17 13.01 7.62
N GLU A 237 8.37 12.90 8.21
CA GLU A 237 9.34 14.01 8.30
C GLU A 237 9.74 14.52 6.90
N ALA A 238 9.97 13.62 5.94
CA ALA A 238 10.27 13.99 4.56
C ALA A 238 9.11 14.71 3.87
N GLY A 239 7.87 14.23 4.03
CA GLY A 239 6.68 14.86 3.47
C GLY A 239 6.43 16.25 4.06
N MET A 240 6.56 16.40 5.39
CA MET A 240 6.41 17.69 6.05
C MET A 240 7.51 18.68 5.67
N LYS A 241 8.76 18.20 5.52
CA LYS A 241 9.85 19.03 4.99
C LYS A 241 9.52 19.55 3.60
N LEU A 242 9.00 18.69 2.72
CA LEU A 242 8.63 19.10 1.36
C LEU A 242 7.50 20.15 1.36
N ARG A 243 6.48 20.00 2.20
CA ARG A 243 5.43 21.01 2.37
C ARG A 243 5.99 22.36 2.83
N SER A 244 6.86 22.32 3.84
CA SER A 244 7.54 23.52 4.36
C SER A 244 8.41 24.19 3.29
N ASP A 245 9.20 23.41 2.54
CA ASP A 245 10.06 23.91 1.45
C ASP A 245 9.24 24.57 0.32
N ASN A 246 7.98 24.15 0.12
CA ASN A 246 7.05 24.76 -0.83
C ASN A 246 6.29 25.98 -0.24
N GLY A 247 6.62 26.41 0.97
CA GLY A 247 6.01 27.57 1.63
C GLY A 247 4.59 27.34 2.14
N GLU A 248 4.15 26.08 2.25
CA GLU A 248 2.85 25.76 2.82
C GLU A 248 2.85 26.12 4.31
N SER A 249 1.99 27.08 4.67
CA SER A 249 1.67 27.52 6.02
C SER A 249 0.15 27.46 6.13
N ASP A 250 -0.41 27.06 7.27
CA ASP A 250 -1.85 26.76 7.49
C ASP A 250 -2.30 25.30 7.21
N LEU A 251 -1.46 24.33 7.60
CA LEU A 251 -1.86 22.93 7.61
C LEU A 251 -2.84 22.64 8.76
N ILE A 252 -3.90 21.88 8.46
CA ILE A 252 -4.89 21.42 9.42
C ILE A 252 -4.54 19.98 9.79
N PHE A 253 -4.05 19.78 11.01
CA PHE A 253 -3.75 18.44 11.50
C PHE A 253 -5.01 17.76 12.04
N VAL A 254 -5.24 16.52 11.63
CA VAL A 254 -6.40 15.72 12.00
C VAL A 254 -5.99 14.38 12.59
N ARG A 255 -6.86 13.80 13.42
CA ARG A 255 -6.74 12.43 13.94
C ARG A 255 -7.60 11.44 13.14
N LEU A 256 -7.26 10.17 13.23
CA LEU A 256 -8.05 9.06 12.70
C LEU A 256 -9.32 8.83 13.54
N GLU A 257 -10.33 8.31 12.86
CA GLU A 257 -11.51 7.70 13.48
C GLU A 257 -11.65 6.22 13.10
N GLU A 258 -12.51 5.48 13.80
CA GLU A 258 -12.65 4.03 13.60
C GLU A 258 -12.97 3.66 12.14
N GLU A 259 -13.80 4.48 11.48
CA GLU A 259 -14.21 4.29 10.09
C GLU A 259 -13.02 4.40 9.12
N ASP A 260 -11.97 5.16 9.44
CA ASP A 260 -10.78 5.27 8.60
C ASP A 260 -9.98 3.97 8.56
N ILE A 261 -9.86 3.30 9.73
CA ILE A 261 -9.15 2.03 9.86
C ILE A 261 -9.96 0.91 9.21
N LEU A 262 -11.27 0.89 9.41
CA LEU A 262 -12.16 -0.05 8.73
C LEU A 262 -12.08 0.12 7.21
N ALA A 263 -12.03 1.35 6.70
CA ALA A 263 -11.90 1.61 5.27
C ALA A 263 -10.57 1.10 4.67
N ILE A 264 -9.49 1.02 5.46
CA ILE A 264 -8.24 0.37 5.02
C ILE A 264 -8.47 -1.14 4.85
N GLY A 265 -9.13 -1.80 5.82
CA GLY A 265 -9.40 -3.23 5.77
C GLY A 265 -10.41 -3.67 4.70
N ASP A 266 -11.19 -2.72 4.16
CA ASP A 266 -12.20 -2.91 3.12
C ASP A 266 -11.61 -2.87 1.69
N SER A 267 -10.37 -3.34 1.55
CA SER A 267 -9.64 -3.37 0.27
C SER A 267 -10.21 -4.43 -0.69
N CYS A 268 -10.36 -5.67 -0.22
CA CYS A 268 -11.06 -6.76 -0.92
C CYS A 268 -11.35 -7.93 0.04
N GLY A 269 -12.51 -8.59 -0.14
CA GLY A 269 -12.91 -9.72 0.70
C GLY A 269 -13.18 -9.32 2.16
N PRO A 270 -13.12 -10.26 3.11
CA PRO A 270 -13.39 -10.00 4.53
C PRO A 270 -12.45 -8.96 5.14
N ASN A 271 -12.99 -8.00 5.89
CA ASN A 271 -12.22 -6.92 6.49
C ASN A 271 -11.30 -7.41 7.61
N SER A 272 -10.02 -7.03 7.54
CA SER A 272 -8.97 -7.51 8.44
C SER A 272 -9.07 -6.96 9.88
N PHE A 273 -9.82 -5.87 10.09
CA PHE A 273 -9.86 -5.15 11.38
C PHE A 273 -11.19 -5.28 12.13
N GLY A 274 -12.16 -5.96 11.54
CA GLY A 274 -13.43 -6.25 12.18
C GLY A 274 -14.55 -6.59 11.20
N ASN A 275 -15.71 -6.95 11.75
CA ASN A 275 -16.89 -7.28 10.95
C ASN A 275 -17.99 -6.22 11.18
N GLY A 276 -17.89 -5.09 10.47
CA GLY A 276 -18.79 -3.95 10.62
C GLY A 276 -18.53 -3.06 11.84
N ARG A 277 -17.63 -3.47 12.73
CA ARG A 277 -17.15 -2.66 13.86
C ARG A 277 -15.65 -2.90 14.07
N LEU A 278 -14.90 -1.84 14.32
CA LEU A 278 -13.48 -1.91 14.59
C LEU A 278 -13.22 -2.65 15.91
N LEU A 279 -12.32 -3.62 15.89
CA LEU A 279 -11.86 -4.26 17.13
C LEU A 279 -10.88 -3.34 17.87
N PRO A 280 -11.02 -3.17 19.21
CA PRO A 280 -10.24 -2.19 19.97
C PRO A 280 -8.72 -2.32 19.82
N GLU A 281 -8.20 -3.53 19.65
CA GLU A 281 -6.77 -3.77 19.46
C GLU A 281 -6.20 -3.09 18.21
N PHE A 282 -7.01 -2.94 17.15
CA PHE A 282 -6.58 -2.29 15.92
C PHE A 282 -6.70 -0.76 15.98
N ALA A 283 -7.51 -0.23 16.91
CA ALA A 283 -7.58 1.21 17.19
C ALA A 283 -6.44 1.69 18.11
N ALA A 284 -5.80 0.77 18.84
CA ALA A 284 -4.78 1.11 19.83
C ALA A 284 -3.52 1.69 19.18
N LYS A 285 -2.94 2.72 19.82
CA LYS A 285 -1.64 3.28 19.42
C LYS A 285 -0.56 2.20 19.52
N PRO A 286 0.28 2.01 18.48
CA PRO A 286 1.29 0.98 18.49
C PRO A 286 2.36 1.25 19.54
N LYS A 287 2.93 0.17 20.07
CA LYS A 287 4.05 0.26 20.99
C LYS A 287 5.32 0.55 20.20
N LEU A 288 5.77 1.80 20.24
CA LEU A 288 7.00 2.23 19.56
C LEU A 288 8.25 1.78 20.33
N THR A 289 9.35 1.59 19.59
CA THR A 289 10.69 1.55 20.20
C THR A 289 11.01 2.91 20.82
N LYS A 290 11.96 2.96 21.76
CA LYS A 290 12.37 4.24 22.36
C LYS A 290 12.84 5.25 21.29
N ALA A 291 13.64 4.80 20.33
CA ALA A 291 14.13 5.66 19.26
C ALA A 291 13.00 6.20 18.37
N ALA A 292 12.00 5.36 18.04
CA ALA A 292 10.83 5.78 17.28
C ALA A 292 9.97 6.76 18.09
N GLN A 293 9.78 6.54 19.39
CA GLN A 293 9.06 7.47 20.27
C GLN A 293 9.78 8.82 20.37
N ASP A 294 11.09 8.83 20.63
CA ASP A 294 11.90 10.06 20.68
C ASP A 294 11.80 10.85 19.35
N LYS A 295 11.78 10.14 18.22
CA LYS A 295 11.59 10.74 16.90
C LYS A 295 10.18 11.32 16.71
N LEU A 296 9.14 10.59 17.11
CA LEU A 296 7.76 11.08 17.06
C LEU A 296 7.60 12.35 17.92
N ASP A 297 8.14 12.34 19.13
CA ASP A 297 8.07 13.49 20.05
C ASP A 297 8.80 14.70 19.47
N LYS A 298 9.96 14.49 18.82
CA LYS A 298 10.65 15.55 18.06
C LYS A 298 9.78 16.11 16.95
N ILE A 299 9.18 15.27 16.10
CA ILE A 299 8.31 15.72 15.00
C ILE A 299 7.14 16.54 15.55
N ARG A 300 6.50 16.08 16.63
CA ARG A 300 5.41 16.80 17.29
C ARG A 300 5.86 18.16 17.83
N GLY A 301 7.03 18.23 18.45
CA GLY A 301 7.64 19.47 18.92
C GLY A 301 7.95 20.45 17.77
N ASP A 302 8.56 19.97 16.69
CA ASP A 302 8.91 20.76 15.51
C ASP A 302 7.64 21.34 14.83
N LEU A 303 6.55 20.58 14.80
CA LEU A 303 5.25 20.99 14.27
C LEU A 303 4.40 21.79 15.28
N LYS A 304 4.86 21.96 16.52
CA LYS A 304 4.12 22.59 17.62
C LYS A 304 2.73 21.98 17.83
N LEU A 305 2.62 20.67 17.63
CA LEU A 305 1.39 19.94 17.89
C LEU A 305 1.17 19.88 19.40
N GLY A 306 0.00 20.37 19.84
CA GLY A 306 -0.42 20.24 21.23
C GLY A 306 -0.82 18.81 21.58
N ASP A 307 -1.89 18.71 22.38
CA ASP A 307 -2.50 17.42 22.70
C ASP A 307 -3.17 16.83 21.46
N GLU A 308 -2.62 15.73 20.91
CA GLU A 308 -3.16 15.06 19.73
C GLU A 308 -4.60 14.57 19.95
N GLU A 309 -4.97 14.22 21.19
CA GLU A 309 -6.32 13.77 21.48
C GLU A 309 -7.37 14.88 21.29
N LYS A 310 -6.94 16.15 21.30
CA LYS A 310 -7.78 17.33 21.08
C LYS A 310 -7.82 17.78 19.62
N LEU A 311 -7.06 17.14 18.72
CA LEU A 311 -7.16 17.41 17.30
C LEU A 311 -8.53 16.96 16.76
N PRO A 312 -9.12 17.68 15.80
CA PRO A 312 -10.36 17.25 15.15
C PRO A 312 -10.14 15.97 14.35
N THR A 313 -11.16 15.13 14.20
CA THR A 313 -11.08 13.99 13.29
C THR A 313 -11.12 14.45 11.84
N LEU A 314 -10.75 13.57 10.90
CA LEU A 314 -10.98 13.83 9.49
C LEU A 314 -12.47 14.09 9.20
N GLY A 315 -13.36 13.25 9.73
CA GLY A 315 -14.82 13.42 9.60
C GLY A 315 -15.32 14.77 10.10
N ASP A 316 -14.79 15.27 11.22
CA ASP A 316 -15.14 16.61 11.74
C ASP A 316 -14.79 17.71 10.75
N ILE A 317 -13.58 17.67 10.18
CA ILE A 317 -13.13 18.69 9.23
C ILE A 317 -13.90 18.59 7.90
N LEU A 318 -14.09 17.39 7.36
CA LEU A 318 -14.84 17.21 6.13
C LEU A 318 -16.29 17.69 6.27
N SER A 319 -16.93 17.38 7.40
CA SER A 319 -18.29 17.85 7.70
C SER A 319 -18.37 19.38 7.76
N ARG A 320 -17.40 20.05 8.40
CA ARG A 320 -17.33 21.52 8.45
C ARG A 320 -17.11 22.15 7.07
N LEU A 321 -16.41 21.45 6.18
CA LEU A 321 -16.18 21.88 4.80
C LEU A 321 -17.34 21.52 3.85
N GLY A 322 -18.36 20.79 4.31
CA GLY A 322 -19.46 20.31 3.48
C GLY A 322 -19.02 19.27 2.44
N LEU A 323 -17.97 18.51 2.76
CA LEU A 323 -17.39 17.48 1.88
C LEU A 323 -17.71 16.09 2.41
N THR A 324 -17.99 15.18 1.48
CA THR A 324 -17.97 13.74 1.75
C THR A 324 -16.54 13.20 1.64
N ARG A 325 -16.29 12.04 2.29
CA ARG A 325 -15.02 11.30 2.15
C ARG A 325 -14.67 10.99 0.70
N ARG A 326 -15.66 10.60 -0.11
CA ARG A 326 -15.49 10.35 -1.54
C ARG A 326 -15.06 11.60 -2.30
N GLN A 327 -15.70 12.75 -2.06
CA GLN A 327 -15.31 14.02 -2.68
C GLN A 327 -13.90 14.44 -2.27
N PHE A 328 -13.48 14.15 -1.03
CA PHE A 328 -12.11 14.40 -0.57
C PHE A 328 -11.08 13.54 -1.31
N ILE A 329 -11.37 12.26 -1.52
CA ILE A 329 -10.55 11.36 -2.35
C ILE A 329 -10.47 11.88 -3.78
N GLU A 330 -11.61 12.19 -4.41
CA GLU A 330 -11.67 12.69 -5.80
C GLU A 330 -10.87 13.98 -5.99
N ALA A 331 -10.92 14.90 -5.03
CA ALA A 331 -10.18 16.15 -5.11
C ALA A 331 -8.65 15.97 -5.05
N SER A 332 -8.18 14.88 -4.43
CA SER A 332 -6.75 14.55 -4.34
C SER A 332 -6.12 14.24 -5.70
N TYR A 333 -6.94 13.93 -6.71
CA TYR A 333 -6.51 13.73 -8.10
C TYR A 333 -6.35 15.04 -8.87
N THR A 334 -7.16 16.05 -8.60
CA THR A 334 -7.46 17.10 -9.58
C THR A 334 -6.94 18.51 -9.27
N ARG A 335 -6.61 18.87 -7.99
CA ARG A 335 -5.94 20.11 -7.50
C ARG A 335 -6.36 20.44 -6.05
N PRO A 336 -5.69 21.37 -5.35
CA PRO A 336 -6.01 21.70 -3.95
C PRO A 336 -7.48 22.03 -3.71
N LEU A 337 -8.10 21.38 -2.73
CA LEU A 337 -9.35 21.85 -2.11
C LEU A 337 -9.05 23.17 -1.39
N LEU A 338 -9.22 24.30 -2.08
CA LEU A 338 -9.21 25.60 -1.41
C LEU A 338 -10.52 25.74 -0.62
N PRO A 339 -10.47 26.09 0.68
CA PRO A 339 -11.67 26.46 1.41
C PRO A 339 -12.39 27.58 0.66
N GLN A 340 -13.70 27.44 0.44
CA GLN A 340 -14.50 28.58 -0.01
C GLN A 340 -14.34 29.68 1.04
N ARG A 341 -13.94 30.89 0.61
CA ARG A 341 -13.66 32.09 1.42
C ARG A 341 -14.78 32.55 2.38
N ASN A 342 -15.87 31.81 2.49
CA ASN A 342 -17.03 32.09 3.35
C ASN A 342 -17.10 31.21 4.60
N ALA A 343 -16.15 30.30 4.83
CA ALA A 343 -16.05 29.60 6.11
C ALA A 343 -15.60 30.58 7.20
N ALA A 344 -16.37 30.65 8.29
CA ALA A 344 -16.09 31.51 9.44
C ALA A 344 -14.66 31.30 9.98
N PRO A 345 -14.04 32.32 10.59
CA PRO A 345 -12.66 32.23 11.08
C PRO A 345 -12.48 31.03 12.01
N LEU A 346 -11.44 30.24 11.76
CA LEU A 346 -10.96 29.20 12.67
C LEU A 346 -10.55 29.89 13.98
N LEU A 347 -11.39 29.77 15.01
CA LEU A 347 -10.95 30.02 16.37
C LEU A 347 -10.08 28.82 16.77
N GLN A 348 -8.76 29.03 16.74
CA GLN A 348 -7.84 28.13 17.45
C GLN A 348 -8.05 28.33 18.96
N PRO A 349 -8.08 27.26 19.77
CA PRO A 349 -8.03 27.37 21.22
C PRO A 349 -6.68 27.93 21.71
#